data_AF-A0A9Q7WH60-F1
#
_entry.id   AF-A0A9Q7WH60-F1
#
_cell.length_a   1.000
_cell.length_b   1.000
_cell.length_c   1.000
_cell.angle_alpha   90.00
_cell.angle_beta   90.00
_cell.angle_gamma   90.00
#
_symmetry.space_group_name_H-M   'P 1'
#
loop_
_entity.id
_entity.type
_entity.pdbx_description
1 polymer ?
#
loop_
_entity_poly.entity_id
_entity_poly.type
_entity_poly.pdbx_seq_one_letter_code
_entity_poly.pdbx_strand_id
1 'polypeptide(L)'
;MAKGAQGSSTEKDEAEGWRRLGAMLAEARKDLGYSSREDFAAVAGVSTRVLTDLEGAVRTNFSARIISSVESGVGWPAGTIDQIISDPDFVPPSPAAVSGELVYRPPNFNRQPVEVEVGAVERNISLLTEISRDLEKDKKPATVLNALQRLSAQVISLSWPYIIRLVEDNCLPGHELHPAVRPIYEVFLARQAEFAPNETSGLYAQWLAGDSPDVPETVRRRYMERWNESR
;
A
#
# COMPACT_ATOMS: atom_id res chain seq x y z
N MET A 1 -55.73 -27.34 -0.62
CA MET A 1 -54.38 -27.26 -0.03
C MET A 1 -53.48 -26.58 -1.04
N ALA A 2 -53.10 -25.31 -0.81
CA ALA A 2 -52.27 -24.53 -1.72
C ALA A 2 -51.02 -24.07 -0.96
N LYS A 3 -49.87 -24.68 -1.29
CA LYS A 3 -48.53 -24.22 -0.93
C LYS A 3 -47.69 -24.36 -2.20
N GLY A 4 -47.44 -23.26 -2.89
CA GLY A 4 -46.69 -23.30 -4.16
C GLY A 4 -46.78 -21.99 -4.93
N ALA A 5 -46.35 -20.88 -4.32
CA ALA A 5 -46.17 -19.60 -5.04
C ALA A 5 -45.13 -18.68 -4.38
N GLN A 6 -44.86 -18.82 -3.07
CA GLN A 6 -43.98 -17.89 -2.35
C GLN A 6 -42.47 -18.03 -2.68
N GLY A 7 -42.00 -19.16 -3.20
CA GLY A 7 -40.57 -19.40 -3.43
C GLY A 7 -39.98 -18.73 -4.69
N SER A 8 -40.81 -18.45 -5.72
CA SER A 8 -40.31 -17.96 -7.02
C SER A 8 -40.03 -16.46 -7.06
N SER A 9 -40.54 -15.66 -6.11
CA SER A 9 -40.28 -14.21 -6.08
C SER A 9 -38.95 -13.94 -5.37
N THR A 10 -38.76 -14.51 -4.18
CA THR A 10 -37.59 -14.27 -3.34
C THR A 10 -36.27 -14.68 -4.00
N GLU A 11 -36.23 -15.83 -4.69
CA GLU A 11 -35.03 -16.27 -5.42
C GLU A 11 -34.69 -15.35 -6.60
N LYS A 12 -35.69 -14.76 -7.25
CA LYS A 12 -35.47 -13.79 -8.35
C LYS A 12 -34.98 -12.46 -7.81
N ASP A 13 -35.55 -12.00 -6.70
CA ASP A 13 -35.19 -10.74 -6.05
C ASP A 13 -33.75 -10.80 -5.51
N GLU A 14 -33.35 -11.95 -4.94
CA GLU A 14 -31.99 -12.19 -4.49
C GLU A 14 -31.00 -12.27 -5.66
N ALA A 15 -31.33 -13.01 -6.74
CA ALA A 15 -30.49 -13.08 -7.94
C ALA A 15 -30.33 -11.72 -8.64
N GLU A 16 -31.32 -10.85 -8.55
CA GLU A 16 -31.22 -9.46 -9.00
C GLU A 16 -30.32 -8.63 -8.07
N GLY A 17 -30.41 -8.83 -6.75
CA GLY A 17 -29.53 -8.22 -5.77
C GLY A 17 -28.05 -8.50 -6.02
N TRP A 18 -27.70 -9.76 -6.31
CA TRP A 18 -26.33 -10.13 -6.65
C TRP A 18 -25.85 -9.51 -7.98
N ARG A 19 -26.74 -9.35 -8.97
CA ARG A 19 -26.41 -8.67 -10.23
C ARG A 19 -26.18 -7.17 -10.03
N ARG A 20 -26.99 -6.51 -9.19
CA ARG A 20 -26.76 -5.11 -8.79
C ARG A 20 -25.43 -4.96 -8.07
N LEU A 21 -25.13 -5.83 -7.11
CA LEU A 21 -23.84 -5.86 -6.42
C LEU A 21 -22.69 -5.96 -7.42
N GLY A 22 -22.76 -6.89 -8.37
CA GLY A 22 -21.70 -7.10 -9.34
C GLY A 22 -21.41 -5.85 -10.18
N ALA A 23 -22.46 -5.16 -10.64
CA ALA A 23 -22.35 -3.90 -11.37
C ALA A 23 -21.77 -2.77 -10.50
N MET A 24 -22.30 -2.59 -9.29
CA MET A 24 -21.84 -1.55 -8.36
C MET A 24 -20.38 -1.77 -7.93
N LEU A 25 -19.97 -3.02 -7.70
CA LEU A 25 -18.59 -3.36 -7.36
C LEU A 25 -17.65 -3.11 -8.54
N ALA A 26 -18.07 -3.43 -9.77
CA ALA A 26 -17.26 -3.18 -10.97
C ALA A 26 -17.07 -1.67 -11.23
N GLU A 27 -18.10 -0.85 -11.04
CA GLU A 27 -17.97 0.61 -11.12
C GLU A 27 -17.11 1.15 -9.98
N ALA A 28 -17.35 0.71 -8.74
CA ALA A 28 -16.58 1.13 -7.59
C ALA A 28 -15.08 0.83 -7.72
N ARG A 29 -14.72 -0.32 -8.29
CA ARG A 29 -13.33 -0.67 -8.62
C ARG A 29 -12.72 0.30 -9.65
N LYS A 30 -13.49 0.68 -10.68
CA LYS A 30 -13.02 1.63 -11.70
C LYS A 30 -12.87 3.04 -11.12
N ASP A 31 -13.77 3.44 -10.24
CA ASP A 31 -13.72 4.74 -9.52
C ASP A 31 -12.47 4.85 -8.64
N LEU A 32 -12.00 3.71 -8.09
CA LEU A 32 -10.73 3.61 -7.37
C LEU A 32 -9.49 3.55 -8.29
N GLY A 33 -9.66 3.62 -9.61
CA GLY A 33 -8.57 3.62 -10.59
C GLY A 33 -8.08 2.24 -11.02
N TYR A 34 -8.68 1.14 -10.54
CA TYR A 34 -8.26 -0.21 -10.91
C TYR A 34 -8.91 -0.64 -12.23
N SER A 35 -8.12 -0.62 -13.30
CA SER A 35 -8.55 -1.08 -14.63
C SER A 35 -8.64 -2.60 -14.71
N SER A 36 -7.74 -3.32 -14.01
CA SER A 36 -7.70 -4.79 -13.96
C SER A 36 -8.40 -5.35 -12.73
N ARG A 37 -9.05 -6.50 -12.90
CA ARG A 37 -9.57 -7.32 -11.81
C ARG A 37 -8.46 -7.97 -10.99
N GLU A 38 -7.33 -8.28 -11.61
CA GLU A 38 -6.18 -8.90 -10.91
C GLU A 38 -5.60 -7.94 -9.88
N ASP A 39 -5.39 -6.68 -10.27
CA ASP A 39 -4.84 -5.65 -9.39
C ASP A 39 -5.72 -5.40 -8.17
N PHE A 40 -7.04 -5.28 -8.38
CA PHE A 40 -7.97 -5.11 -7.27
C PHE A 40 -8.10 -6.36 -6.40
N ALA A 41 -8.11 -7.56 -7.00
CA ALA A 41 -8.20 -8.81 -6.25
C ALA A 41 -6.99 -8.99 -5.31
N ALA A 42 -5.79 -8.65 -5.79
CA ALA A 42 -4.58 -8.64 -4.98
C ALA A 42 -4.70 -7.67 -3.80
N VAL A 43 -5.24 -6.46 -4.02
CA VAL A 43 -5.45 -5.44 -2.99
C VAL A 43 -6.52 -5.84 -1.97
N ALA A 44 -7.62 -6.45 -2.42
CA ALA A 44 -8.70 -6.93 -1.57
C ALA A 44 -8.35 -8.26 -0.86
N GLY A 45 -7.21 -8.89 -1.18
CA GLY A 45 -6.79 -10.15 -0.59
C GLY A 45 -7.67 -11.35 -0.98
N VAL A 46 -8.26 -11.30 -2.19
CA VAL A 46 -9.10 -12.37 -2.76
C VAL A 46 -8.51 -12.86 -4.07
N SER A 47 -8.94 -14.02 -4.56
CA SER A 47 -8.48 -14.48 -5.88
C SER A 47 -9.20 -13.73 -7.00
N THR A 48 -8.52 -13.54 -8.13
CA THR A 48 -9.11 -12.96 -9.36
C THR A 48 -10.39 -13.67 -9.79
N ARG A 49 -10.43 -15.00 -9.58
CA ARG A 49 -11.61 -15.81 -9.85
C ARG A 49 -12.79 -15.43 -8.96
N VAL A 50 -12.55 -15.23 -7.66
CA VAL A 50 -13.60 -14.82 -6.71
C VAL A 50 -14.17 -13.46 -7.11
N LEU A 51 -13.31 -12.51 -7.47
CA LEU A 51 -13.76 -11.19 -7.92
C LEU A 51 -14.53 -11.25 -9.24
N THR A 52 -14.09 -12.09 -10.18
CA THR A 52 -14.80 -12.34 -11.45
C THR A 52 -16.19 -12.95 -11.20
N ASP A 53 -16.27 -13.92 -10.30
CA ASP A 53 -17.53 -14.57 -9.93
C ASP A 53 -18.50 -13.59 -9.23
N LEU A 54 -17.96 -12.66 -8.41
CA LEU A 54 -18.73 -11.60 -7.73
C LEU A 54 -19.25 -10.55 -8.71
N GLU A 55 -18.38 -9.95 -9.52
CA GLU A 55 -18.76 -8.91 -10.49
C GLU A 55 -19.71 -9.45 -11.57
N GLY A 56 -19.55 -10.71 -11.96
CA GLY A 56 -20.43 -11.37 -12.92
C GLY A 56 -21.70 -11.97 -12.31
N ALA A 57 -21.86 -11.91 -10.98
CA ALA A 57 -22.92 -12.60 -10.23
C ALA A 57 -23.05 -14.10 -10.62
N VAL A 58 -21.93 -14.75 -10.95
CA VAL A 58 -21.89 -16.17 -11.39
C VAL A 58 -22.15 -17.09 -10.21
N ARG A 59 -21.73 -16.68 -9.02
CA ARG A 59 -21.94 -17.36 -7.75
C ARG A 59 -22.49 -16.36 -6.75
N THR A 60 -23.28 -16.85 -5.80
CA THR A 60 -23.92 -16.04 -4.76
C THR A 60 -23.61 -16.56 -3.34
N ASN A 61 -22.75 -17.58 -3.24
CA ASN A 61 -22.46 -18.29 -1.99
C ASN A 61 -21.04 -18.05 -1.47
N PHE A 62 -20.71 -16.79 -1.21
CA PHE A 62 -19.40 -16.41 -0.69
C PHE A 62 -19.35 -16.45 0.84
N SER A 63 -18.17 -16.70 1.39
CA SER A 63 -17.99 -16.66 2.84
C SER A 63 -17.99 -15.24 3.36
N ALA A 64 -18.41 -15.04 4.62
CA ALA A 64 -18.36 -13.74 5.29
C ALA A 64 -16.96 -13.10 5.24
N ARG A 65 -15.90 -13.93 5.31
CA ARG A 65 -14.52 -13.46 5.15
C ARG A 65 -14.27 -12.82 3.79
N ILE A 66 -14.73 -13.44 2.70
CA ILE A 66 -14.56 -12.90 1.34
C ILE A 66 -15.36 -11.60 1.20
N ILE A 67 -16.60 -11.59 1.68
CA ILE A 67 -17.48 -10.42 1.64
C ILE A 67 -16.81 -9.23 2.36
N SER A 68 -16.35 -9.43 3.60
CA SER A 68 -15.65 -8.39 4.36
C SER A 68 -14.33 -7.95 3.71
N SER A 69 -13.59 -8.87 3.10
CA SER A 69 -12.37 -8.55 2.34
C SER A 69 -12.67 -7.66 1.13
N VAL A 70 -13.77 -7.90 0.41
CA VAL A 70 -14.18 -7.07 -0.73
C VAL A 70 -14.70 -5.71 -0.28
N GLU A 71 -15.55 -5.65 0.76
CA GLU A 71 -16.02 -4.40 1.37
C GLU A 71 -14.85 -3.52 1.81
N SER A 72 -13.90 -4.10 2.53
CA SER A 72 -12.68 -3.39 2.95
C SER A 72 -11.78 -3.01 1.75
N GLY A 73 -11.79 -3.82 0.70
CA GLY A 73 -11.03 -3.57 -0.52
C GLY A 73 -11.50 -2.31 -1.25
N VAL A 74 -12.82 -2.12 -1.32
CA VAL A 74 -13.47 -0.98 -2.00
C VAL A 74 -13.72 0.23 -1.06
N GLY A 75 -13.50 0.06 0.24
CA GLY A 75 -13.70 1.11 1.25
C GLY A 75 -15.16 1.24 1.71
N TRP A 76 -15.95 0.19 1.56
CA TRP A 76 -17.32 0.14 2.08
C TRP A 76 -17.34 -0.28 3.55
N PRO A 77 -18.28 0.25 4.36
CA PRO A 77 -18.56 -0.26 5.70
C PRO A 77 -18.94 -1.74 5.68
N ALA A 78 -18.69 -2.44 6.78
CA ALA A 78 -19.08 -3.84 6.91
C ALA A 78 -20.61 -4.02 6.81
N GLY A 79 -21.07 -4.98 6.01
CA GLY A 79 -22.49 -5.25 5.77
C GLY A 79 -23.12 -4.41 4.66
N THR A 80 -22.34 -3.60 3.95
CA THR A 80 -22.80 -2.87 2.76
C THR A 80 -23.25 -3.81 1.65
N ILE A 81 -22.53 -4.93 1.44
CA ILE A 81 -22.89 -5.91 0.41
C ILE A 81 -24.25 -6.54 0.72
N ASP A 82 -24.50 -6.87 1.99
CA ASP A 82 -25.79 -7.42 2.42
C ASP A 82 -26.94 -6.43 2.20
N GLN A 83 -26.68 -5.13 2.39
CA GLN A 83 -27.66 -4.07 2.09
C GLN A 83 -27.93 -3.92 0.59
N ILE A 84 -26.90 -3.96 -0.27
CA ILE A 84 -27.08 -3.92 -1.73
C ILE A 84 -27.95 -5.08 -2.23
N ILE A 85 -27.74 -6.28 -1.66
CA ILE A 85 -28.49 -7.47 -2.04
C ILE A 85 -29.94 -7.35 -1.58
N SER A 86 -30.16 -6.88 -0.36
CA SER A 86 -31.47 -6.91 0.30
C SER A 86 -32.37 -5.71 -0.03
N ASP A 87 -31.78 -4.55 -0.31
CA ASP A 87 -32.50 -3.30 -0.59
C ASP A 87 -32.20 -2.82 -2.02
N PRO A 88 -33.20 -2.85 -2.93
CA PRO A 88 -33.03 -2.42 -4.32
C PRO A 88 -32.68 -0.95 -4.49
N ASP A 89 -33.08 -0.10 -3.54
CA ASP A 89 -32.89 1.35 -3.60
C ASP A 89 -31.64 1.79 -2.82
N PHE A 90 -30.97 0.84 -2.15
CA PHE A 90 -29.75 1.13 -1.43
C PHE A 90 -28.60 1.46 -2.39
N VAL A 91 -28.07 2.66 -2.24
CA VAL A 91 -26.88 3.12 -2.94
C VAL A 91 -25.73 3.05 -1.95
N PRO A 92 -24.69 2.21 -2.20
CA PRO A 92 -23.55 2.18 -1.32
C PRO A 92 -22.88 3.55 -1.27
N PRO A 93 -22.23 3.92 -0.15
CA PRO A 93 -21.45 5.14 -0.13
C PRO A 93 -20.46 5.10 -1.29
N SER A 94 -20.27 6.27 -1.93
CA SER A 94 -19.25 6.41 -2.97
C SER A 94 -17.98 5.76 -2.45
N PRO A 95 -17.30 4.91 -3.25
CA PRO A 95 -16.01 4.36 -2.87
C PRO A 95 -15.22 5.55 -2.40
N ALA A 96 -14.81 5.53 -1.13
CA ALA A 96 -14.19 6.71 -0.58
C ALA A 96 -12.94 6.96 -1.41
N ALA A 97 -12.99 7.97 -2.30
CA ALA A 97 -11.80 8.67 -2.72
C ALA A 97 -11.22 9.14 -1.41
N VAL A 98 -10.21 8.40 -0.94
CA VAL A 98 -9.68 8.36 0.42
C VAL A 98 -9.76 9.76 1.04
N SER A 99 -10.86 10.04 1.72
CA SER A 99 -11.12 11.30 2.40
C SER A 99 -11.30 10.94 3.86
N GLY A 100 -10.15 10.86 4.53
CA GLY A 100 -10.02 11.11 5.96
C GLY A 100 -10.49 10.04 6.94
N GLU A 101 -11.28 9.04 6.54
CA GLU A 101 -11.58 7.92 7.44
C GLU A 101 -10.61 6.77 7.22
N LEU A 102 -9.66 6.67 8.14
CA LEU A 102 -8.65 5.64 8.26
C LEU A 102 -9.27 4.25 8.16
N VAL A 103 -9.34 3.68 6.95
CA VAL A 103 -9.50 2.24 6.78
C VAL A 103 -8.27 1.64 7.44
N TYR A 104 -8.43 1.19 8.69
CA TYR A 104 -7.37 0.53 9.43
C TYR A 104 -7.01 -0.76 8.69
N ARG A 105 -5.99 -0.69 7.83
CA ARG A 105 -5.28 -1.85 7.36
C ARG A 105 -4.10 -2.05 8.31
N PRO A 106 -3.92 -3.24 8.90
CA PRO A 106 -2.71 -3.47 9.66
C PRO A 106 -1.51 -3.20 8.75
N PRO A 107 -0.52 -2.42 9.20
CA PRO A 107 0.65 -2.12 8.38
C PRO A 107 1.32 -3.43 7.96
N ASN A 108 1.68 -3.52 6.69
CA ASN A 108 2.41 -4.66 6.18
C ASN A 108 3.90 -4.46 6.47
N PHE A 109 4.40 -5.20 7.46
CA PHE A 109 5.82 -5.33 7.73
C PHE A 109 6.34 -6.62 7.10
N ASN A 110 6.69 -6.55 5.82
CA ASN A 110 7.30 -7.67 5.13
C ASN A 110 8.64 -8.03 5.82
N ARG A 111 8.76 -9.27 6.30
CA ARG A 111 9.97 -9.77 6.99
C ARG A 111 10.92 -10.52 6.06
N GLN A 112 10.60 -10.59 4.77
CA GLN A 112 11.54 -11.14 3.79
C GLN A 112 12.82 -10.29 3.74
N PRO A 113 13.99 -10.91 3.49
CA PRO A 113 15.23 -10.17 3.35
C PRO A 113 15.10 -9.12 2.24
N VAL A 114 15.55 -7.90 2.53
CA VAL A 114 15.72 -6.86 1.51
C VAL A 114 17.09 -7.05 0.89
N GLU A 115 17.13 -7.18 -0.44
CA GLU A 115 18.39 -7.28 -1.16
C GLU A 115 19.15 -5.94 -1.05
N VAL A 116 20.42 -6.04 -0.65
CA VAL A 116 21.32 -4.89 -0.54
C VAL A 116 22.49 -5.11 -1.49
N GLU A 117 22.90 -4.07 -2.20
CA GLU A 117 24.06 -4.12 -3.08
C GLU A 117 25.31 -4.52 -2.28
N VAL A 118 26.04 -5.55 -2.75
CA VAL A 118 27.29 -6.01 -2.11
C VAL A 118 28.29 -4.85 -1.98
N GLY A 119 28.39 -4.01 -3.01
CA GLY A 119 29.25 -2.83 -2.99
C GLY A 119 28.89 -1.84 -1.86
N ALA A 120 27.63 -1.74 -1.47
CA ALA A 120 27.23 -0.89 -0.34
C ALA A 120 27.73 -1.45 1.00
N VAL A 121 27.75 -2.79 1.14
CA VAL A 121 28.32 -3.47 2.32
C VAL A 121 29.84 -3.29 2.36
N GLU A 122 30.54 -3.46 1.23
CA GLU A 122 31.98 -3.25 1.13
C GLU A 122 32.40 -1.82 1.46
N ARG A 123 31.65 -0.82 0.98
CA ARG A 123 31.85 0.60 1.33
C ARG A 123 31.71 0.83 2.83
N ASN A 124 30.75 0.18 3.48
CA ASN A 124 30.57 0.29 4.93
C ASN A 124 31.74 -0.33 5.70
N ILE A 125 32.17 -1.54 5.34
CA ILE A 125 33.33 -2.20 5.97
C ILE A 125 34.58 -1.33 5.85
N SER A 126 34.80 -0.75 4.67
CA SER A 126 35.92 0.15 4.40
C SER A 126 35.84 1.41 5.27
N LEU A 127 34.67 2.04 5.35
CA LEU A 127 34.43 3.22 6.18
C LEU A 127 34.66 2.94 7.67
N LEU A 128 34.16 1.81 8.18
CA LEU A 128 34.39 1.41 9.58
C LEU A 128 35.88 1.22 9.88
N THR A 129 36.62 0.65 8.93
CA THR A 129 38.08 0.48 9.04
C THR A 129 38.80 1.83 9.08
N GLU A 130 38.39 2.78 8.24
CA GLU A 130 38.94 4.14 8.23
C GLU A 130 38.63 4.88 9.53
N ILE A 131 37.37 4.86 9.99
CA ILE A 131 36.95 5.49 11.25
C ILE A 131 37.73 4.92 12.43
N SER A 132 37.92 3.59 12.49
CA SER A 132 38.72 2.96 13.55
C SER A 132 40.14 3.51 13.59
N ARG A 133 40.80 3.61 12.42
CA ARG A 133 42.16 4.14 12.31
C ARG A 133 42.24 5.62 12.67
N ASP A 134 41.25 6.41 12.27
CA ASP A 134 41.19 7.84 12.59
C ASP A 134 41.05 8.06 14.10
N LEU A 135 40.17 7.29 14.75
CA LEU A 135 39.94 7.36 16.21
C LEU A 135 41.07 6.76 17.04
N GLU A 136 41.83 5.81 16.50
CA GLU A 136 43.07 5.34 17.13
C GLU A 136 44.14 6.43 17.15
N LYS A 137 44.23 7.23 16.07
CA LYS A 137 45.21 8.31 15.93
C LYS A 137 44.83 9.58 16.71
N ASP A 138 43.57 9.99 16.62
CA ASP A 138 43.09 11.24 17.23
C ASP A 138 41.67 11.07 17.79
N LYS A 139 41.53 11.26 19.11
CA LYS A 139 40.25 11.16 19.83
C LYS A 139 39.64 12.51 20.17
N LYS A 140 40.11 13.59 19.53
CA LYS A 140 39.52 14.91 19.73
C LYS A 140 38.02 14.89 19.38
N PRO A 141 37.22 15.74 20.05
CA PRO A 141 35.78 15.84 19.79
C PRO A 141 35.43 16.06 18.31
N ALA A 142 36.24 16.85 17.58
CA ALA A 142 36.04 17.10 16.16
C ALA A 142 36.17 15.82 15.31
N THR A 143 37.14 14.95 15.61
CA THR A 143 37.36 13.67 14.92
C THR A 143 36.20 12.70 15.20
N VAL A 144 35.74 12.64 16.45
CA VAL A 144 34.57 11.84 16.84
C VAL A 144 33.31 12.31 16.13
N LEU A 145 33.08 13.63 16.08
CA LEU A 145 31.92 14.20 15.41
C LEU A 145 31.94 13.94 13.90
N ASN A 146 33.11 14.07 13.26
CA ASN A 146 33.27 13.73 11.85
C ASN A 146 32.99 12.24 11.57
N ALA A 147 33.51 11.34 12.41
CA ALA A 147 33.25 9.91 12.31
C ALA A 147 31.75 9.60 12.46
N LEU A 148 31.07 10.22 13.43
CA LEU A 148 29.63 10.07 13.63
C LEU A 148 28.84 10.54 12.40
N GLN A 149 29.20 11.69 11.82
CA GLN A 149 28.54 12.22 10.62
C GLN A 149 28.67 11.24 9.45
N ARG A 150 29.89 10.76 9.19
CA ARG A 150 30.17 9.82 8.09
C ARG A 150 29.44 8.48 8.27
N LEU A 151 29.48 7.93 9.49
CA LEU A 151 28.80 6.68 9.81
C LEU A 151 27.28 6.82 9.67
N SER A 152 26.71 7.90 10.19
CA SER A 152 25.26 8.15 10.11
C SER A 152 24.79 8.26 8.66
N ALA A 153 25.53 9.00 7.81
CA ALA A 153 25.24 9.09 6.39
C ALA A 153 25.24 7.71 5.70
N GLN A 154 26.20 6.86 6.03
CA GLN A 154 26.29 5.51 5.47
C GLN A 154 25.16 4.59 5.93
N VAL A 155 24.75 4.69 7.21
CA VAL A 155 23.61 3.95 7.77
C VAL A 155 22.31 4.36 7.08
N ILE A 156 22.11 5.65 6.82
CA ILE A 156 20.96 6.15 6.07
C ILE A 156 20.93 5.56 4.67
N SER A 157 22.06 5.61 3.95
CA SER A 157 22.16 5.06 2.59
C SER A 157 21.79 3.57 2.55
N LEU A 158 22.27 2.77 3.52
CA LEU A 158 21.96 1.34 3.63
C LEU A 158 20.51 1.04 4.05
N SER A 159 19.85 1.99 4.72
CA SER A 159 18.48 1.81 5.20
C SER A 159 17.45 2.09 4.10
N TRP A 160 17.82 2.83 3.04
CA TRP A 160 16.89 3.21 1.98
C TRP A 160 16.16 2.05 1.30
N PRO A 161 16.81 0.93 0.93
CA PRO A 161 16.10 -0.22 0.36
C PRO A 161 14.96 -0.71 1.26
N TYR A 162 15.19 -0.75 2.58
CA TYR A 162 14.16 -1.14 3.54
C TYR A 162 13.05 -0.10 3.67
N ILE A 163 13.42 1.18 3.77
CA ILE A 163 12.43 2.28 3.87
C ILE A 163 11.56 2.36 2.61
N ILE A 164 12.15 2.20 1.43
CA ILE A 164 11.41 2.17 0.17
C ILE A 164 10.41 1.01 0.18
N ARG A 165 10.84 -0.20 0.55
CA ARG A 165 9.94 -1.35 0.61
C ARG A 165 8.80 -1.12 1.61
N LEU A 166 9.12 -0.57 2.79
CA LEU A 166 8.15 -0.24 3.81
C LEU A 166 7.10 0.76 3.29
N VAL A 167 7.50 1.74 2.49
CA VAL A 167 6.58 2.72 1.86
C VAL A 167 5.77 2.07 0.73
N GLU A 168 6.41 1.27 -0.14
CA GLU A 168 5.73 0.55 -1.25
C GLU A 168 4.63 -0.39 -0.74
N ASP A 169 4.89 -1.08 0.38
CA ASP A 169 3.97 -2.03 1.01
C ASP A 169 2.79 -1.33 1.72
N ASN A 170 2.92 -0.03 2.06
CA ASN A 170 1.97 0.68 2.93
C ASN A 170 1.45 1.99 2.32
N CYS A 171 1.63 2.19 1.02
CA CYS A 171 1.09 3.34 0.28
C CYS A 171 0.61 2.95 -1.11
N LEU A 172 -0.28 3.78 -1.68
CA LEU A 172 -0.59 3.81 -3.10
C LEU A 172 0.08 5.04 -3.73
N PRO A 173 0.51 4.99 -5.00
CA PRO A 173 1.12 6.14 -5.66
C PRO A 173 0.24 7.39 -5.59
N GLY A 174 0.78 8.48 -5.05
CA GLY A 174 0.04 9.75 -4.93
C GLY A 174 -0.99 9.81 -3.78
N HIS A 175 -0.99 8.81 -2.88
CA HIS A 175 -1.85 8.79 -1.69
C HIS A 175 -1.04 8.98 -0.40
N GLU A 176 -1.76 9.14 0.71
CA GLU A 176 -1.16 9.25 2.04
C GLU A 176 -0.58 7.91 2.52
N LEU A 177 0.64 7.97 3.06
CA LEU A 177 1.29 6.85 3.72
C LEU A 177 0.49 6.41 4.96
N HIS A 178 0.43 5.10 5.21
CA HIS A 178 -0.27 4.55 6.37
C HIS A 178 0.15 5.23 7.71
N PRO A 179 -0.80 5.66 8.57
CA PRO A 179 -0.49 6.44 9.78
C PRO A 179 0.42 5.74 10.79
N ALA A 180 0.42 4.40 10.84
CA ALA A 180 1.34 3.65 11.69
C ALA A 180 2.78 3.61 11.16
N VAL A 181 2.97 3.85 9.85
CA VAL A 181 4.28 3.86 9.18
C VAL A 181 4.84 5.27 9.09
N ARG A 182 3.96 6.27 8.95
CA ARG A 182 4.32 7.69 8.82
C ARG A 182 5.31 8.18 9.89
N PRO A 183 5.13 7.95 11.21
CA PRO A 183 6.10 8.41 12.21
C PRO A 183 7.50 7.81 12.03
N ILE A 184 7.60 6.54 11.62
CA ILE A 184 8.89 5.88 11.39
C ILE A 184 9.58 6.52 10.19
N TYR A 185 8.83 6.73 9.10
CA TYR A 185 9.32 7.35 7.88
C TYR A 185 9.76 8.81 8.11
N GLU A 186 8.98 9.61 8.84
CA GLU A 186 9.32 11.01 9.13
C GLU A 186 10.55 11.14 10.00
N VAL A 187 10.69 10.28 11.02
CA VAL A 187 11.92 10.23 11.84
C VAL A 187 13.12 9.89 10.96
N PHE A 188 12.97 8.94 10.03
CA PHE A 188 14.04 8.59 9.10
C PHE A 188 14.41 9.76 8.17
N LEU A 189 13.42 10.43 7.56
CA LEU A 189 13.66 11.62 6.74
C LEU A 189 14.36 12.74 7.51
N ALA A 190 13.97 12.98 8.75
CA ALA A 190 14.61 13.99 9.59
C ALA A 190 16.11 13.69 9.80
N ARG A 191 16.47 12.41 10.00
CA ARG A 191 17.88 12.00 10.09
C ARG A 191 18.59 12.05 8.74
N GLN A 192 17.91 11.72 7.66
CA GLN A 192 18.47 11.89 6.32
C GLN A 192 18.82 13.35 6.01
N ALA A 193 17.93 14.30 6.33
CA ALA A 193 18.19 15.72 6.15
C ALA A 193 19.41 16.21 6.97
N GLU A 194 19.59 15.66 8.18
CA GLU A 194 20.71 16.00 9.07
C GLU A 194 22.06 15.42 8.59
N PHE A 195 22.07 14.15 8.18
CA PHE A 195 23.31 13.41 7.96
C PHE A 195 23.66 13.17 6.49
N ALA A 196 22.68 13.15 5.61
CA ALA A 196 22.84 12.86 4.18
C ALA A 196 21.92 13.72 3.30
N PRO A 197 22.00 15.07 3.36
CA PRO A 197 21.05 15.96 2.67
C PRO A 197 21.05 15.83 1.14
N ASN A 198 22.16 15.35 0.56
CA ASN A 198 22.30 15.17 -0.89
C ASN A 198 21.88 13.77 -1.39
N GLU A 199 21.39 12.91 -0.49
CA GLU A 199 20.95 11.56 -0.83
C GLU A 199 19.64 11.61 -1.63
N THR A 200 19.66 11.06 -2.85
CA THR A 200 18.54 11.13 -3.80
C THR A 200 17.65 9.90 -3.78
N SER A 201 18.08 8.82 -3.09
CA SER A 201 17.31 7.57 -2.97
C SER A 201 15.91 7.79 -2.37
N GLY A 202 15.74 8.86 -1.60
CA GLY A 202 14.47 9.22 -0.97
C GLY A 202 13.41 9.84 -1.88
N LEU A 203 13.78 10.33 -3.07
CA LEU A 203 12.85 11.06 -3.95
C LEU A 203 11.65 10.20 -4.38
N TYR A 204 11.90 8.93 -4.68
CA TYR A 204 10.83 7.98 -5.01
C TYR A 204 9.92 7.70 -3.81
N ALA A 205 10.49 7.51 -2.62
CA ALA A 205 9.70 7.28 -1.41
C ALA A 205 8.88 8.51 -0.99
N GLN A 206 9.42 9.72 -1.16
CA GLN A 206 8.72 10.99 -0.93
C GLN A 206 7.55 11.18 -1.91
N TRP A 207 7.75 10.83 -3.18
CA TRP A 207 6.67 10.83 -4.17
C TRP A 207 5.59 9.81 -3.81
N LEU A 208 5.97 8.58 -3.46
CA LEU A 208 5.02 7.54 -3.04
C LEU A 208 4.21 7.96 -1.81
N ALA A 209 4.86 8.58 -0.82
CA ALA A 209 4.22 8.99 0.42
C ALA A 209 3.37 10.28 0.29
N GLY A 210 3.32 10.89 -0.90
CA GLY A 210 2.58 12.12 -1.17
C GLY A 210 3.29 13.41 -0.74
N ASP A 211 4.54 13.33 -0.24
CA ASP A 211 5.31 14.49 0.22
C ASP A 211 5.86 15.33 -0.96
N SER A 212 5.98 14.74 -2.15
CA SER A 212 6.46 15.40 -3.37
C SER A 212 5.61 15.01 -4.60
N PRO A 213 4.38 15.53 -4.72
CA PRO A 213 3.45 15.15 -5.79
C PRO A 213 3.82 15.75 -7.16
N ASP A 214 4.53 16.88 -7.17
CA ASP A 214 4.86 17.67 -8.36
C ASP A 214 6.14 17.19 -9.08
N VAL A 215 6.18 15.90 -9.42
CA VAL A 215 7.28 15.33 -10.21
C VAL A 215 7.00 15.43 -11.72
N PRO A 216 8.03 15.65 -12.57
CA PRO A 216 7.86 15.63 -14.02
C PRO A 216 7.26 14.32 -14.54
N GLU A 217 6.44 14.38 -15.58
CA GLU A 217 5.71 13.21 -16.10
C GLU A 217 6.63 12.04 -16.50
N THR A 218 7.83 12.34 -17.01
CA THR A 218 8.84 11.32 -17.33
C THR A 218 9.36 10.57 -16.11
N VAL A 219 9.47 11.25 -14.96
CA VAL A 219 9.88 10.67 -13.68
C VAL A 219 8.72 9.91 -13.06
N ARG A 220 7.51 10.49 -13.09
CA ARG A 220 6.27 9.84 -12.63
C ARG A 220 6.07 8.48 -13.29
N ARG A 221 6.22 8.40 -14.62
CA ARG A 221 6.09 7.15 -15.37
C ARG A 221 7.07 6.08 -14.90
N ARG A 222 8.34 6.43 -14.70
CA ARG A 222 9.37 5.50 -14.19
C ARG A 222 9.07 5.03 -12.77
N TYR A 223 8.57 5.93 -11.92
CA TYR A 223 8.17 5.57 -10.56
C TYR A 223 6.95 4.64 -10.54
N MET A 224 5.97 4.87 -11.42
CA MET A 224 4.85 3.95 -11.61
C MET A 224 5.29 2.58 -12.13
N GLU A 225 6.22 2.53 -13.09
CA GLU A 225 6.80 1.27 -13.59
C GLU A 225 7.43 0.46 -12.45
N ARG A 226 8.30 1.10 -11.65
CA ARG A 226 8.94 0.46 -10.48
C ARG A 226 7.91 -0.04 -9.46
N TRP A 227 6.89 0.76 -9.16
CA TRP A 227 5.85 0.38 -8.21
C TRP A 227 5.05 -0.84 -8.68
N ASN A 228 4.76 -0.92 -9.99
CA ASN A 228 4.10 -2.09 -10.57
C ASN A 228 4.97 -3.36 -10.47
N GLU A 229 6.30 -3.23 -10.64
CA GLU A 229 7.24 -4.34 -10.53
C GLU A 229 7.42 -4.85 -9.09
N SER A 230 7.11 -4.04 -8.07
CA SER A 230 7.32 -4.40 -6.66
C SER A 230 6.12 -5.08 -5.98
N ARG A 231 4.99 -5.18 -6.70
CA ARG A 231 3.72 -5.82 -6.32
C ARG A 231 3.70 -7.30 -6.71
#